data_AF-A0A2N3ECR8-F1
#
_entry.id   AF-A0A2N3ECR8-F1
#
_cell.length_a   1.000
_cell.length_b   1.000
_cell.length_c   1.000
_cell.angle_alpha   90.00
_cell.angle_beta   90.00
_cell.angle_gamma   90.00
#
_symmetry.space_group_name_H-M   'P 1'
#
loop_
_entity.id
_entity.type
_entity.pdbx_description
1 polymer ?
#
loop_
_entity_poly.entity_id
_entity_poly.type
_entity_poly.pdbx_seq_one_letter_code
_entity_poly.pdbx_strand_id
1 'polypeptide(L)'
;MSIPRAPPKTASISSSTGIERGRRCRKIPIQPIRSLNCGVHGPVRAARTCLHCPPATSSASPATEDRMIWSHTTSPAALLNRALPISAILIAMFIAMGGTGRARAAEAPLAPPQPALLRVLFEPADAGLGQAAREDLAAFANDFRKRSGRLEIDAYAGPPHDASSNARRLALRRALSVRRELITNGVTAERIQVRALGGTSDSGPQDRVDIKLYGG
;
A
#
# COMPACT_ATOMS: atom_id res chain seq x y z
N MET A 1 -41.22 -2.17 64.86
CA MET A 1 -40.60 -2.41 63.54
C MET A 1 -39.37 -1.52 63.46
N SER A 2 -38.20 -2.08 63.78
CA SER A 2 -36.95 -1.34 63.98
C SER A 2 -36.06 -1.49 62.75
N ILE A 3 -35.65 -0.35 62.16
CA ILE A 3 -34.74 -0.27 61.02
C ILE A 3 -33.30 -0.19 61.57
N PRO A 4 -32.34 -1.05 61.12
CA PRO A 4 -30.93 -0.84 61.44
C PRO A 4 -30.28 0.16 60.46
N ARG A 5 -29.67 1.22 61.00
CA ARG A 5 -28.75 2.13 60.30
C ARG A 5 -27.39 1.44 60.09
N ALA A 6 -26.86 1.49 58.87
CA ALA A 6 -25.51 1.07 58.53
C ALA A 6 -24.45 2.06 59.07
N PRO A 7 -23.24 1.59 59.46
CA PRO A 7 -22.14 2.45 59.89
C PRO A 7 -21.29 3.00 58.72
N PRO A 8 -20.64 4.17 58.89
CA PRO A 8 -19.79 4.78 57.87
C PRO A 8 -18.39 4.16 57.84
N LYS A 9 -17.83 3.97 56.63
CA LYS A 9 -16.40 3.70 56.43
C LYS A 9 -15.73 4.94 55.84
N THR A 10 -15.06 5.66 56.73
CA THR A 10 -13.98 6.60 56.46
C THR A 10 -12.84 5.86 55.77
N ALA A 11 -12.37 6.36 54.63
CA ALA A 11 -11.06 6.01 54.09
C ALA A 11 -10.35 7.30 53.67
N SER A 12 -9.43 7.69 54.53
CA SER A 12 -8.56 8.85 54.49
C SER A 12 -7.22 8.48 53.85
N ILE A 13 -6.71 9.39 53.01
CA ILE A 13 -5.29 9.79 52.86
C ILE A 13 -4.31 8.74 52.29
N SER A 14 -3.72 9.04 51.13
CA SER A 14 -2.27 9.31 51.06
C SER A 14 -1.84 9.75 49.66
N SER A 15 -1.45 11.01 49.57
CA SER A 15 -0.59 11.57 48.53
C SER A 15 0.85 11.13 48.82
N SER A 16 1.55 10.57 47.85
CA SER A 16 3.01 10.41 47.93
C SER A 16 3.68 10.50 46.55
N THR A 17 4.39 11.62 46.39
CA THR A 17 5.76 11.74 45.86
C THR A 17 6.14 11.03 44.54
N GLY A 18 6.26 11.86 43.49
CA GLY A 18 7.51 12.13 42.77
C GLY A 18 8.46 10.97 42.47
N ILE A 19 8.50 10.57 41.19
CA ILE A 19 9.67 9.93 40.59
C ILE A 19 10.01 10.65 39.28
N GLU A 20 10.85 11.68 39.43
CA GLU A 20 11.69 12.25 38.39
C GLU A 20 12.74 11.19 38.01
N ARG A 21 12.62 10.60 36.81
CA ARG A 21 13.71 9.82 36.21
C ARG A 21 14.27 10.56 35.01
N GLY A 22 15.32 11.33 35.28
CA GLY A 22 16.21 11.92 34.28
C GLY A 22 16.76 10.86 33.35
N ARG A 23 16.42 10.97 32.06
CA ARG A 23 17.04 10.21 30.98
C ARG A 23 18.41 10.83 30.70
N ARG A 24 19.44 10.32 31.38
CA ARG A 24 20.83 10.50 30.97
C ARG A 24 21.03 9.83 29.60
N CYS A 25 21.30 10.65 28.59
CA CYS A 25 21.89 10.24 27.32
C CYS A 25 23.12 9.38 27.59
N ARG A 26 23.05 8.07 27.31
CA ARG A 26 24.26 7.27 27.12
C ARG A 26 24.74 7.52 25.70
N LYS A 27 25.82 8.31 25.59
CA LYS A 27 26.71 8.34 24.43
C LYS A 27 27.11 6.90 24.09
N ILE A 28 26.72 6.45 22.91
CA ILE A 28 27.24 5.23 22.28
C ILE A 28 28.64 5.58 21.77
N PRO A 29 29.72 4.88 22.17
CA PRO A 29 31.04 5.10 21.59
C PRO A 29 31.06 4.52 20.16
N ILE A 30 31.26 5.41 19.19
CA ILE A 30 31.55 5.08 17.80
C ILE A 30 32.94 4.47 17.76
N GLN A 31 33.04 3.18 17.44
CA GLN A 31 34.32 2.51 17.21
C GLN A 31 34.84 2.87 15.81
N PRO A 32 36.12 3.21 15.64
CA PRO A 32 36.69 3.53 14.33
C PRO A 32 36.83 2.26 13.48
N ILE A 33 36.33 2.35 12.24
CA ILE A 33 36.46 1.33 11.21
C ILE A 33 37.94 1.26 10.82
N ARG A 34 38.62 0.20 11.26
CA ARG A 34 40.03 -0.08 10.96
C ARG A 34 40.17 -0.32 9.46
N SER A 35 40.79 0.63 8.76
CA SER A 35 41.12 0.49 7.33
C SER A 35 42.11 -0.65 7.14
N LEU A 36 41.67 -1.71 6.47
CA LEU A 36 42.57 -2.74 5.97
C LEU A 36 43.26 -2.20 4.72
N ASN A 37 44.54 -1.96 4.95
CA ASN A 37 45.61 -1.59 4.04
C ASN A 37 45.77 -2.69 2.98
N CYS A 38 45.43 -2.42 1.71
CA CYS A 38 45.83 -3.28 0.59
C CYS A 38 47.21 -2.83 0.10
N GLY A 39 48.22 -3.59 0.51
CA GLY A 39 49.62 -3.41 0.15
C GLY A 39 49.88 -3.68 -1.34
N VAL A 40 50.64 -2.76 -1.91
CA VAL A 40 51.28 -2.81 -3.23
C VAL A 40 52.56 -3.62 -3.14
N HIS A 41 52.67 -4.72 -3.89
CA HIS A 41 53.89 -5.37 -4.39
C HIS A 41 53.41 -6.35 -5.48
N GLY A 42 53.90 -6.50 -6.70
CA GLY A 42 55.06 -6.08 -7.50
C GLY A 42 55.01 -6.96 -8.78
N PRO A 43 55.74 -6.65 -9.87
CA PRO A 43 55.47 -7.22 -11.20
C PRO A 43 56.44 -8.34 -11.56
N VAL A 44 55.98 -9.46 -12.15
CA VAL A 44 56.81 -10.25 -13.08
C VAL A 44 55.97 -10.99 -14.12
N ARG A 45 56.40 -10.80 -15.36
CA ARG A 45 55.91 -11.30 -16.64
C ARG A 45 56.43 -12.72 -16.88
N ALA A 46 55.56 -13.67 -17.23
CA ALA A 46 55.95 -14.87 -17.97
C ALA A 46 54.76 -15.43 -18.75
N ALA A 47 54.93 -15.50 -20.06
CA ALA A 47 53.97 -15.94 -21.04
C ALA A 47 53.72 -17.45 -20.96
N ARG A 48 52.46 -17.87 -21.14
CA ARG A 48 52.14 -19.15 -21.75
C ARG A 48 50.76 -19.11 -22.42
N THR A 49 50.83 -19.18 -23.74
CA THR A 49 49.79 -19.37 -24.74
C THR A 49 48.91 -20.59 -24.46
N CYS A 50 47.59 -20.38 -24.49
CA CYS A 50 46.57 -21.29 -25.05
C CYS A 50 45.41 -20.37 -25.52
N LEU A 51 45.30 -20.11 -26.83
CA LEU A 51 44.35 -20.81 -27.71
C LEU A 51 42.93 -20.92 -27.12
N HIS A 52 42.18 -19.81 -27.11
CA HIS A 52 40.80 -19.74 -27.61
C HIS A 52 40.25 -18.33 -27.45
N CYS A 53 40.19 -17.60 -28.55
CA CYS A 53 39.44 -16.37 -28.68
C CYS A 53 38.70 -16.45 -30.01
N PRO A 54 37.36 -16.49 -30.01
CA PRO A 54 36.59 -15.97 -31.12
C PRO A 54 36.25 -14.48 -30.88
N PRO A 55 36.20 -13.68 -31.95
CA PRO A 55 36.27 -12.23 -31.89
C PRO A 55 34.97 -11.58 -31.44
N ALA A 56 35.12 -10.38 -30.86
CA ALA A 56 34.06 -9.40 -30.70
C ALA A 56 33.48 -9.04 -32.07
N THR A 57 32.25 -9.48 -32.34
CA THR A 57 31.47 -9.00 -33.48
C THR A 57 30.84 -7.68 -33.07
N SER A 58 31.43 -6.59 -33.56
CA SER A 58 30.73 -5.34 -33.80
C SER A 58 29.56 -5.62 -34.75
N SER A 59 28.33 -5.43 -34.28
CA SER A 59 27.19 -5.20 -35.14
C SER A 59 26.46 -3.96 -34.66
N ALA A 60 26.95 -2.82 -35.14
CA ALA A 60 26.15 -1.63 -35.32
C ALA A 60 25.01 -1.93 -36.31
N SER A 61 23.78 -1.58 -35.94
CA SER A 61 22.67 -1.12 -36.81
C SER A 61 21.33 -1.17 -36.05
N PRO A 62 20.34 -0.35 -36.43
CA PRO A 62 20.29 1.06 -36.10
C PRO A 62 19.13 1.33 -35.12
N ALA A 63 19.13 2.54 -34.56
CA ALA A 63 17.93 3.15 -34.03
C ALA A 63 16.87 3.20 -35.15
N THR A 64 15.89 2.31 -35.08
CA THR A 64 14.61 2.50 -35.76
C THR A 64 13.62 2.85 -34.67
N GLU A 65 13.42 4.15 -34.51
CA GLU A 65 12.22 4.72 -33.89
C GLU A 65 11.00 4.05 -34.52
N ASP A 66 10.39 3.08 -33.83
CA ASP A 66 9.00 2.72 -34.09
C ASP A 66 8.12 3.77 -33.38
N ARG A 67 8.27 4.99 -33.89
CA ARG A 67 7.38 6.11 -33.68
C ARG A 67 6.10 5.71 -34.41
N MET A 68 5.19 5.06 -33.69
CA MET A 68 3.80 4.95 -34.11
C MET A 68 3.22 6.36 -34.13
N ILE A 69 3.49 7.05 -35.24
CA ILE A 69 2.90 8.32 -35.64
C ILE A 69 1.43 8.00 -35.85
N TRP A 70 0.60 8.44 -34.92
CA TRP A 70 -0.82 8.56 -35.16
C TRP A 70 -1.00 9.34 -36.45
N SER A 71 -1.45 8.64 -37.48
CA SER A 71 -1.88 9.16 -38.76
C SER A 71 -3.03 10.14 -38.49
N HIS A 72 -2.69 11.42 -38.41
CA HIS A 72 -3.66 12.50 -38.50
C HIS A 72 -4.07 12.59 -39.96
N THR A 73 -5.17 11.93 -40.30
CA THR A 73 -5.80 12.09 -41.60
C THR A 73 -6.37 13.49 -41.69
N THR A 74 -5.68 14.36 -42.43
CA THR A 74 -6.21 15.63 -42.90
C THR A 74 -7.28 15.35 -43.95
N SER A 75 -8.54 15.66 -43.64
CA SER A 75 -9.63 15.67 -44.63
C SER A 75 -9.88 17.12 -45.07
N PRO A 76 -9.65 17.49 -46.33
CA PRO A 76 -9.92 18.83 -46.82
C PRO A 76 -11.31 18.94 -47.45
N ALA A 77 -11.86 20.16 -47.36
CA ALA A 77 -12.92 20.72 -48.20
C ALA A 77 -14.32 20.09 -48.05
N ALA A 78 -15.43 20.81 -48.13
CA ALA A 78 -15.71 22.24 -48.19
C ALA A 78 -17.20 22.38 -47.86
N LEU A 79 -17.53 23.40 -47.09
CA LEU A 79 -18.58 24.39 -47.37
C LEU A 79 -19.62 24.03 -48.46
N LEU A 80 -20.85 23.73 -48.04
CA LEU A 80 -22.12 24.38 -48.43
C LEU A 80 -23.28 23.40 -48.17
N ASN A 81 -24.04 23.58 -47.07
CA ASN A 81 -25.49 23.57 -47.22
C ASN A 81 -26.20 24.31 -46.07
N ARG A 82 -26.84 25.41 -46.42
CA ARG A 82 -27.83 26.12 -45.60
C ARG A 82 -29.14 25.36 -45.71
N ALA A 83 -29.68 24.88 -44.58
CA ALA A 83 -31.12 24.80 -44.34
C ALA A 83 -31.40 24.33 -42.90
N LEU A 84 -31.75 25.26 -42.01
CA LEU A 84 -32.77 25.02 -40.99
C LEU A 84 -34.12 25.16 -41.72
N PRO A 85 -35.18 24.37 -41.46
CA PRO A 85 -35.83 24.39 -40.13
C PRO A 85 -36.67 23.13 -39.73
N ILE A 86 -37.23 23.17 -38.50
CA ILE A 86 -38.43 22.44 -37.99
C ILE A 86 -38.25 21.16 -37.13
N SER A 87 -37.04 20.67 -36.84
CA SER A 87 -36.89 19.53 -35.90
C SER A 87 -36.81 19.92 -34.41
N ALA A 88 -37.12 21.17 -34.06
CA ALA A 88 -36.91 21.73 -32.73
C ALA A 88 -38.10 21.61 -31.75
N ILE A 89 -39.22 20.96 -32.14
CA ILE A 89 -40.44 20.94 -31.30
C ILE A 89 -40.72 19.56 -30.65
N LEU A 90 -40.12 18.46 -31.11
CA LEU A 90 -40.33 17.13 -30.48
C LEU A 90 -39.26 16.73 -29.44
N ILE A 91 -38.17 17.49 -29.29
CA ILE A 91 -37.20 17.26 -28.21
C ILE A 91 -37.67 17.92 -26.90
N ALA A 92 -38.50 18.97 -26.97
CA ALA A 92 -39.02 19.67 -25.79
C ALA A 92 -40.14 18.92 -25.06
N MET A 93 -40.82 17.96 -25.71
CA MET A 93 -41.95 17.24 -25.08
C MET A 93 -41.54 15.96 -24.32
N PHE A 94 -40.32 15.45 -24.53
CA PHE A 94 -39.79 14.32 -23.76
C PHE A 94 -39.22 14.73 -22.39
N ILE A 95 -39.06 16.04 -22.13
CA ILE A 95 -38.51 16.56 -20.86
C ILE A 95 -39.63 16.80 -19.81
N ALA A 96 -40.91 16.81 -20.22
CA ALA A 96 -42.01 17.30 -19.38
C ALA A 96 -42.72 16.25 -18.51
N MET A 97 -42.54 14.93 -18.71
CA MET A 97 -43.21 13.91 -17.90
C MET A 97 -42.31 12.69 -17.64
N GLY A 98 -41.80 12.55 -16.41
CA GLY A 98 -41.35 11.24 -15.90
C GLY A 98 -39.99 11.17 -15.18
N GLY A 99 -39.27 12.28 -15.00
CA GLY A 99 -37.92 12.27 -14.43
C GLY A 99 -37.81 12.48 -12.91
N THR A 100 -38.89 12.41 -12.12
CA THR A 100 -38.82 12.64 -10.66
C THR A 100 -38.89 11.34 -9.90
N GLY A 101 -37.74 10.71 -9.72
CA GLY A 101 -37.65 9.50 -8.92
C GLY A 101 -36.36 8.74 -9.10
N ARG A 102 -35.20 9.40 -9.01
CA ARG A 102 -34.04 8.70 -8.48
C ARG A 102 -34.38 8.43 -7.02
N ALA A 103 -35.13 7.33 -6.80
CA ALA A 103 -35.29 6.76 -5.49
C ALA A 103 -33.90 6.78 -4.87
N ARG A 104 -33.77 7.51 -3.77
CA ARG A 104 -32.59 7.43 -2.93
C ARG A 104 -32.64 5.99 -2.42
N ALA A 105 -32.07 5.08 -3.20
CA ALA A 105 -31.71 3.77 -2.73
C ALA A 105 -30.85 4.09 -1.52
N ALA A 106 -31.41 3.90 -0.33
CA ALA A 106 -30.64 3.95 0.89
C ALA A 106 -29.46 3.01 0.63
N GLU A 107 -28.26 3.58 0.58
CA GLU A 107 -27.01 2.82 0.46
C GLU A 107 -27.15 1.67 1.46
N ALA A 108 -27.23 0.43 0.96
CA ALA A 108 -27.41 -0.71 1.83
C ALA A 108 -26.30 -0.66 2.89
N PRO A 109 -26.60 -0.91 4.18
CA PRO A 109 -25.57 -0.90 5.22
C PRO A 109 -24.39 -1.77 4.78
N LEU A 110 -23.20 -1.16 4.71
CA LEU A 110 -21.99 -1.85 4.27
C LEU A 110 -21.79 -3.12 5.11
N ALA A 111 -21.33 -4.19 4.48
CA ALA A 111 -21.07 -5.45 5.16
C ALA A 111 -20.14 -5.22 6.37
N PRO A 112 -20.24 -6.04 7.44
CA PRO A 112 -19.28 -5.99 8.53
C PRO A 112 -17.88 -6.35 8.01
N PRO A 113 -16.81 -5.78 8.59
CA PRO A 113 -15.46 -6.06 8.13
C PRO A 113 -15.08 -7.51 8.36
N GLN A 114 -14.37 -8.09 7.38
CA GLN A 114 -13.90 -9.46 7.46
C GLN A 114 -12.86 -9.62 8.59
N PRO A 115 -12.81 -10.80 9.24
CA PRO A 115 -11.81 -11.09 10.26
C PRO A 115 -10.42 -11.15 9.60
N ALA A 116 -9.48 -10.41 10.16
CA ALA A 116 -8.06 -10.42 9.79
C ALA A 116 -7.24 -10.90 10.99
N LEU A 117 -6.13 -11.61 10.73
CA LEU A 117 -5.17 -11.97 11.76
C LEU A 117 -4.48 -10.73 12.34
N LEU A 118 -4.19 -9.77 11.46
CA LEU A 118 -3.63 -8.49 11.81
C LEU A 118 -4.17 -7.44 10.84
N ARG A 119 -4.56 -6.29 11.37
CA ARG A 119 -5.05 -5.14 10.62
C ARG A 119 -4.12 -3.96 10.87
N VAL A 120 -3.56 -3.43 9.79
CA VAL A 120 -2.65 -2.29 9.83
C VAL A 120 -3.35 -1.07 9.24
N LEU A 121 -3.46 0.01 10.02
CA LEU A 121 -4.04 1.27 9.57
C LEU A 121 -2.98 2.15 8.92
N PHE A 122 -3.40 2.95 7.93
CA PHE A 122 -2.54 3.89 7.21
C PHE A 122 -3.15 5.29 7.26
N GLU A 123 -2.28 6.29 7.16
CA GLU A 123 -2.73 7.66 6.93
C GLU A 123 -3.33 7.81 5.52
N PRO A 124 -4.32 8.69 5.34
CA PRO A 124 -4.90 8.97 4.03
C PRO A 124 -3.82 9.38 3.03
N ALA A 125 -3.88 8.82 1.81
CA ALA A 125 -2.92 9.04 0.73
C ALA A 125 -1.47 8.58 0.98
N ASP A 126 -1.08 8.20 2.19
CA ASP A 126 0.25 7.68 2.51
C ASP A 126 0.34 6.15 2.37
N ALA A 127 1.52 5.65 2.04
CA ALA A 127 1.86 4.23 2.02
C ALA A 127 2.98 3.86 3.01
N GLY A 128 3.42 4.81 3.83
CA GLY A 128 4.37 4.60 4.92
C GLY A 128 3.76 3.81 6.08
N LEU A 129 4.59 2.97 6.69
CA LEU A 129 4.23 2.30 7.94
C LEU A 129 4.68 3.16 9.13
N GLY A 130 3.78 3.39 10.08
CA GLY A 130 4.13 3.98 11.37
C GLY A 130 5.00 3.04 12.22
N GLN A 131 5.67 3.58 13.23
CA GLN A 131 6.57 2.78 14.08
C GLN A 131 5.85 1.64 14.81
N ALA A 132 4.68 1.92 15.40
CA ALA A 132 3.86 0.91 16.07
C ALA A 132 3.47 -0.24 15.13
N ALA A 133 3.02 0.08 13.91
CA ALA A 133 2.68 -0.93 12.91
C ALA A 133 3.87 -1.84 12.53
N ARG A 134 5.09 -1.31 12.49
CA ARG A 134 6.30 -2.12 12.24
C ARG A 134 6.59 -3.07 13.39
N GLU A 135 6.39 -2.63 14.63
CA GLU A 135 6.59 -3.45 15.82
C GLU A 135 5.56 -4.60 15.88
N ASP A 136 4.29 -4.29 15.60
CA ASP A 136 3.23 -5.30 15.51
C ASP A 136 3.50 -6.32 14.40
N LEU A 137 3.94 -5.85 13.22
CA LEU A 137 4.33 -6.71 12.09
C LEU A 137 5.54 -7.58 12.42
N ALA A 138 6.53 -7.05 13.15
CA ALA A 138 7.71 -7.80 13.56
C ALA A 138 7.36 -8.91 14.55
N ALA A 139 6.52 -8.61 15.54
CA ALA A 139 6.02 -9.60 16.50
C ALA A 139 5.22 -10.70 15.77
N PHE A 140 4.27 -10.30 14.92
CA PHE A 140 3.48 -11.24 14.11
C PHE A 140 4.36 -12.12 13.22
N ALA A 141 5.36 -11.53 12.54
CA ALA A 141 6.26 -12.27 11.67
C ALA A 141 7.08 -13.31 12.44
N ASN A 142 7.60 -12.97 13.63
CA ASN A 142 8.36 -13.90 14.46
C ASN A 142 7.54 -15.16 14.82
N ASP A 143 6.27 -14.96 15.17
CA ASP A 143 5.37 -16.06 15.49
C ASP A 143 4.94 -16.85 14.25
N PHE A 144 4.67 -16.16 13.14
CA PHE A 144 4.23 -16.81 11.90
C PHE A 144 5.31 -17.69 11.26
N ARG A 145 6.58 -17.32 11.38
CA ARG A 145 7.71 -18.09 10.82
C ARG A 145 7.80 -19.51 11.36
N LYS A 146 7.30 -19.76 12.57
CA LYS A 146 7.27 -21.09 13.21
C LYS A 146 6.09 -21.95 12.73
N ARG A 147 5.11 -21.35 12.06
CA ARG A 147 3.90 -22.02 11.57
C ARG A 147 4.06 -22.45 10.12
N SER A 148 3.25 -23.42 9.70
CA SER A 148 3.01 -23.73 8.29
C SER A 148 1.84 -22.88 7.75
N GLY A 149 1.80 -22.64 6.43
CA GLY A 149 0.73 -21.87 5.78
C GLY A 149 1.21 -20.69 4.94
N ARG A 150 0.29 -20.08 4.20
CA ARG A 150 0.54 -18.91 3.34
C ARG A 150 -0.30 -17.74 3.82
N LEU A 151 0.23 -16.54 3.68
CA LEU A 151 -0.45 -15.29 4.00
C LEU A 151 -1.03 -14.68 2.73
N GLU A 152 -2.20 -14.08 2.86
CA GLU A 152 -2.78 -13.15 1.90
C GLU A 152 -2.86 -11.77 2.54
N ILE A 153 -2.38 -10.77 1.81
CA ILE A 153 -2.42 -9.36 2.18
C ILE A 153 -3.46 -8.68 1.29
N ASP A 154 -4.59 -8.30 1.87
CA ASP A 154 -5.64 -7.53 1.22
C ASP A 154 -5.50 -6.06 1.58
N ALA A 155 -5.17 -5.23 0.60
CA ALA A 155 -4.94 -3.82 0.81
C ALA A 155 -6.08 -2.95 0.27
N TYR A 156 -6.44 -1.95 1.07
CA TYR A 156 -7.49 -0.99 0.79
C TYR A 156 -6.95 0.45 0.81
N ALA A 157 -7.50 1.27 -0.07
CA ALA A 157 -7.20 2.69 -0.15
C ALA A 157 -8.29 3.44 -0.90
N GLY A 158 -8.59 4.66 -0.43
CA GLY A 158 -9.58 5.53 -1.05
C GLY A 158 -11.01 5.29 -0.55
N PRO A 159 -11.98 6.04 -1.10
CA PRO A 159 -13.38 5.98 -0.67
C PRO A 159 -14.00 4.58 -0.81
N PRO A 160 -15.09 4.28 -0.09
CA PRO A 160 -15.76 3.00 -0.20
C PRO A 160 -16.21 2.76 -1.64
N HIS A 161 -16.07 1.52 -2.11
CA HIS A 161 -16.36 1.10 -3.49
C HIS A 161 -15.56 1.84 -4.59
N ASP A 162 -14.49 2.57 -4.25
CA ASP A 162 -13.62 3.17 -5.25
C ASP A 162 -12.72 2.13 -5.93
N ALA A 163 -13.12 1.70 -7.13
CA ALA A 163 -12.33 0.83 -8.00
C ALA A 163 -11.40 1.61 -8.95
N SER A 164 -11.18 2.91 -8.73
CA SER A 164 -10.33 3.73 -9.59
C SER A 164 -8.89 3.19 -9.64
N SER A 165 -8.23 3.43 -10.77
CA SER A 165 -6.82 3.06 -10.94
C SER A 165 -5.92 3.76 -9.91
N ASN A 166 -6.28 4.97 -9.47
CA ASN A 166 -5.53 5.71 -8.46
C ASN A 166 -5.61 5.02 -7.09
N ALA A 167 -6.81 4.68 -6.63
CA ALA A 167 -7.04 3.95 -5.38
C ALA A 167 -6.31 2.60 -5.38
N ARG A 168 -6.42 1.85 -6.47
CA ARG A 168 -5.76 0.53 -6.58
C ARG A 168 -4.24 0.61 -6.55
N ARG A 169 -3.64 1.62 -7.20
CA ARG A 169 -2.19 1.86 -7.11
C ARG A 169 -1.76 2.22 -5.68
N LEU A 170 -2.53 3.07 -4.98
CA LEU A 170 -2.24 3.43 -3.60
C LEU A 170 -2.31 2.21 -2.67
N ALA A 171 -3.38 1.41 -2.79
CA ALA A 171 -3.54 0.16 -2.05
C ALA A 171 -2.37 -0.80 -2.30
N LEU A 172 -1.92 -0.94 -3.56
CA LEU A 172 -0.77 -1.78 -3.88
C LEU A 172 0.52 -1.30 -3.19
N ARG A 173 0.80 0.01 -3.21
CA ARG A 173 1.99 0.56 -2.52
C ARG A 173 1.99 0.22 -1.02
N ARG A 174 0.84 0.35 -0.35
CA ARG A 174 0.67 -0.03 1.07
C ARG A 174 0.95 -1.51 1.29
N ALA A 175 0.39 -2.36 0.45
CA ALA A 175 0.61 -3.81 0.53
C ALA A 175 2.09 -4.18 0.37
N LEU A 176 2.81 -3.50 -0.52
CA LEU A 176 4.23 -3.72 -0.74
C LEU A 176 5.07 -3.27 0.46
N SER A 177 4.71 -2.16 1.11
CA SER A 177 5.34 -1.73 2.37
C SER A 177 5.21 -2.82 3.44
N VAL A 178 4.00 -3.36 3.65
CA VAL A 178 3.75 -4.45 4.61
C VAL A 178 4.52 -5.72 4.23
N ARG A 179 4.47 -6.12 2.95
CA ARG A 179 5.20 -7.29 2.45
C ARG A 179 6.70 -7.15 2.71
N ARG A 180 7.29 -5.98 2.48
CA ARG A 180 8.71 -5.73 2.74
C ARG A 180 9.04 -5.94 4.21
N GLU A 181 8.25 -5.38 5.13
CA GLU A 181 8.50 -5.56 6.56
C GLU A 181 8.39 -7.03 6.97
N LEU A 182 7.42 -7.79 6.47
CA LEU A 182 7.31 -9.22 6.77
C LEU A 182 8.52 -10.02 6.25
N ILE A 183 9.02 -9.68 5.05
CA ILE A 183 10.21 -10.32 4.47
C ILE A 183 11.46 -9.97 5.29
N THR A 184 11.65 -8.69 5.65
CA THR A 184 12.76 -8.24 6.51
C THR A 184 12.77 -8.98 7.84
N ASN A 185 11.61 -9.28 8.40
CA ASN A 185 11.47 -10.05 9.64
C ASN A 185 11.58 -11.58 9.46
N GLY A 186 11.82 -12.06 8.22
CA GLY A 186 12.19 -13.44 7.91
C GLY A 186 11.05 -14.34 7.43
N VAL A 187 9.90 -13.78 7.03
CA VAL A 187 8.84 -14.53 6.34
C VAL A 187 9.24 -14.71 4.87
N THR A 188 9.22 -15.95 4.38
CA THR A 188 9.58 -16.30 3.00
C THR A 188 8.60 -15.67 1.98
N ALA A 189 9.12 -15.04 0.93
CA ALA A 189 8.32 -14.22 0.01
C ALA A 189 7.25 -15.01 -0.77
N GLU A 190 7.51 -16.28 -1.06
CA GLU A 190 6.61 -17.21 -1.77
C GLU A 190 5.38 -17.57 -0.93
N ARG A 191 5.50 -17.44 0.39
CA ARG A 191 4.41 -17.65 1.35
C ARG A 191 3.50 -16.42 1.45
N ILE A 192 3.82 -15.31 0.79
CA ILE A 192 3.06 -14.06 0.86
C ILE A 192 2.42 -13.76 -0.49
N GLN A 193 1.10 -13.74 -0.53
CA GLN A 193 0.32 -13.24 -1.66
C GLN A 193 -0.23 -11.86 -1.37
N VAL A 194 -0.26 -11.02 -2.40
CA VAL A 194 -0.68 -9.61 -2.29
C VAL A 194 -1.86 -9.39 -3.22
N ARG A 195 -2.92 -8.77 -2.69
CA ARG A 195 -4.10 -8.36 -3.43
C ARG A 195 -4.41 -6.90 -3.10
N ALA A 196 -4.39 -6.06 -4.12
CA ALA A 196 -4.81 -4.67 -4.01
C ALA A 196 -6.26 -4.55 -4.51
N LEU A 197 -7.18 -4.27 -3.59
CA LEU A 197 -8.62 -4.22 -3.87
C LEU A 197 -9.09 -2.81 -4.24
N GLY A 198 -8.45 -1.77 -3.69
CA GLY A 198 -8.88 -0.37 -3.85
C GLY A 198 -9.75 0.06 -2.69
N GLY A 199 -10.86 0.74 -2.96
CA GLY A 199 -11.81 1.16 -1.94
C GLY A 199 -12.37 -0.02 -1.14
N THR A 200 -12.58 0.17 0.16
CA THR A 200 -13.22 -0.86 0.98
C THR A 200 -14.67 -1.08 0.56
N SER A 201 -15.17 -2.30 0.73
CA SER A 201 -16.59 -2.64 0.54
C SER A 201 -17.31 -2.91 1.87
N ASP A 202 -16.67 -2.60 2.99
CA ASP A 202 -17.20 -2.78 4.34
C ASP A 202 -17.25 -1.49 5.14
N SER A 203 -17.90 -1.56 6.29
CA SER A 203 -18.07 -0.47 7.25
C SER A 203 -16.81 -0.12 8.06
N GLY A 204 -15.67 -0.78 7.79
CA GLY A 204 -14.43 -0.54 8.53
C GLY A 204 -13.62 0.67 8.04
N PRO A 205 -12.46 0.95 8.66
CA PRO A 205 -11.55 2.01 8.21
C PRO A 205 -11.14 1.83 6.75
N GLN A 206 -11.19 2.88 5.95
CA GLN A 206 -10.96 2.80 4.50
C GLN A 206 -9.47 2.57 4.17
N ASP A 207 -8.59 3.23 4.92
CA ASP A 207 -7.14 3.21 4.73
C ASP A 207 -6.49 2.14 5.60
N ARG A 208 -6.53 0.89 5.13
CA ARG A 208 -5.99 -0.25 5.89
C ARG A 208 -5.47 -1.38 5.02
N VAL A 209 -4.69 -2.25 5.65
CA VAL A 209 -4.22 -3.51 5.09
C VAL A 209 -4.55 -4.64 6.06
N ASP A 210 -5.25 -5.65 5.55
CA ASP A 210 -5.68 -6.82 6.29
C ASP A 210 -4.81 -8.02 5.92
N ILE A 211 -4.25 -8.68 6.93
CA ILE A 211 -3.44 -9.89 6.77
C ILE A 211 -4.28 -11.09 7.22
N LYS A 212 -4.39 -12.10 6.36
CA LYS A 212 -5.14 -13.32 6.63
C LYS A 212 -4.38 -14.56 6.15
N LEU A 213 -4.85 -15.74 6.54
CA LEU A 213 -4.37 -16.99 5.98
C LEU A 213 -4.95 -17.18 4.58
N TYR A 214 -4.13 -17.67 3.66
CA TYR A 214 -4.58 -18.05 2.34
C TYR A 214 -5.37 -19.37 2.40
N GLY A 215 -6.57 -19.39 1.80
CA GLY A 215 -7.42 -20.58 1.72
C GLY A 215 -8.22 -20.91 2.99
N GLY A 216 -8.47 -19.91 3.85
CA GLY A 216 -9.28 -20.03 5.07
C GLY A 216 -10.53 -19.18 5.04
#